data_AF-A0A9D5ULR9-F1
#
_entry.id   AF-A0A9D5ULR9-F1
#
_cell.length_a   1.000
_cell.length_b   1.000
_cell.length_c   1.000
_cell.angle_alpha   90.00
_cell.angle_beta   90.00
_cell.angle_gamma   90.00
#
_symmetry.space_group_name_H-M   'P 1'
#
loop_
_entity.id
_entity.type
_entity.pdbx_description
1 polymer ?
#
loop_
_entity_poly.entity_id
_entity_poly.type
_entity_poly.pdbx_seq_one_letter_code
_entity_poly.pdbx_strand_id
1 'polypeptide(L)'
;MKATSKNSKPVLVIMHRHYSLGKIAELENLYNKRFSHVHHLMPFYEKQRDPNPANHQFNIIPVYDNYHCRQSFIANGLLHYYNKDAAHYIFTTNDLQLNLEINENNYQQFFNINNASAFIEKLDNIDNAYSLLPWKNSNSFQLEQWEHSVEAYNFSLNTKGLKWPEQLVNHIE
;
A
#
# COMPACT_ATOMS: atom_id res chain seq x y z
N MET A 1 28.63 -20.98 13.40
CA MET A 1 28.66 -19.54 13.74
C MET A 1 27.45 -19.22 14.60
N LYS A 2 27.63 -18.70 15.82
CA LYS A 2 26.52 -18.19 16.64
C LYS A 2 26.11 -16.83 16.06
N ALA A 3 24.94 -16.76 15.43
CA ALA A 3 24.34 -15.48 15.07
C ALA A 3 23.98 -14.75 16.37
N THR A 4 24.78 -13.76 16.75
CA THR A 4 24.38 -12.75 17.72
C THR A 4 23.18 -12.02 17.12
N SER A 5 21.98 -12.29 17.62
CA SER A 5 20.76 -11.62 17.14
C SER A 5 20.87 -10.14 17.53
N LYS A 6 21.31 -9.30 16.60
CA LYS A 6 20.95 -7.89 16.62
C LYS A 6 19.43 -7.88 16.71
N ASN A 7 18.89 -7.28 17.77
CA ASN A 7 17.46 -7.32 18.10
C ASN A 7 16.70 -6.49 17.06
N SER A 8 16.50 -7.06 15.88
CA SER A 8 15.89 -6.41 14.74
C SER A 8 14.42 -6.13 15.03
N LYS A 9 13.99 -4.92 14.75
CA LYS A 9 12.59 -4.52 14.94
C LYS A 9 11.78 -4.89 13.70
N PRO A 10 10.49 -5.23 13.85
CA PRO A 10 9.61 -5.41 12.72
C PRO A 10 9.32 -4.06 12.04
N VAL A 11 8.96 -4.13 10.77
CA VAL A 11 8.44 -3.00 10.00
C VAL A 11 6.94 -3.18 9.84
N LEU A 12 6.16 -2.19 10.26
CA LEU A 12 4.71 -2.14 10.05
C LEU A 12 4.41 -1.38 8.76
N VAL A 13 3.70 -2.03 7.84
CA VAL A 13 3.27 -1.46 6.56
C VAL A 13 1.74 -1.42 6.53
N ILE A 14 1.18 -0.21 6.44
CA ILE A 14 -0.26 0.04 6.44
C ILE A 14 -0.68 0.38 5.02
N MET A 15 -1.50 -0.48 4.41
CA MET A 15 -2.03 -0.28 3.06
C MET A 15 -3.38 0.45 3.12
N HIS A 16 -3.46 1.61 2.47
CA HIS A 16 -4.69 2.36 2.36
C HIS A 16 -5.47 1.92 1.14
N ARG A 17 -6.74 1.55 1.34
CA ARG A 17 -7.63 1.11 0.26
C ARG A 17 -7.89 2.19 -0.79
N HIS A 18 -8.05 3.42 -0.34
CA HIS A 18 -8.37 4.58 -1.15
C HIS A 18 -7.55 5.78 -0.66
N TYR A 19 -7.39 6.78 -1.52
CA TYR A 19 -6.81 8.07 -1.13
C TYR A 19 -7.68 8.69 -0.03
N SER A 20 -7.23 8.59 1.23
CA SER A 20 -7.97 9.06 2.40
C SER A 20 -7.01 9.65 3.42
N LEU A 21 -6.92 10.98 3.41
CA LEU A 21 -5.97 11.72 4.24
C LEU A 21 -6.41 11.82 5.70
N GLY A 22 -7.71 11.66 5.98
CA GLY A 22 -8.29 11.86 7.31
C GLY A 22 -7.82 10.84 8.35
N LYS A 23 -7.43 9.63 7.94
CA LYS A 23 -7.07 8.54 8.86
C LYS A 23 -5.56 8.38 9.06
N ILE A 24 -4.72 9.04 8.26
CA ILE A 24 -3.27 8.83 8.32
C ILE A 24 -2.75 9.25 9.70
N ALA A 25 -3.04 10.49 10.12
CA ALA A 25 -2.59 11.00 11.41
C ALA A 25 -3.10 10.18 12.61
N GLU A 26 -4.34 9.67 12.54
CA GLU A 26 -4.89 8.81 13.59
C GLU A 26 -4.13 7.49 13.70
N LEU A 27 -3.92 6.82 12.57
CA LEU A 27 -3.18 5.56 12.50
C LEU A 27 -1.72 5.78 12.94
N GLU A 28 -1.12 6.89 12.54
CA GLU A 28 0.26 7.15 12.87
C GLU A 28 0.45 7.44 14.35
N ASN A 29 -0.45 8.22 14.97
CA ASN A 29 -0.47 8.41 16.42
C ASN A 29 -0.75 7.11 17.22
N LEU A 30 -1.50 6.19 16.62
CA LEU A 30 -1.84 4.90 17.21
C LEU A 30 -0.65 3.92 17.13
N TYR A 31 0.08 3.90 16.02
CA TYR A 31 1.12 2.91 15.77
C TYR A 31 2.53 3.40 16.11
N ASN A 32 2.85 4.69 16.03
CA ASN A 32 4.19 5.21 16.32
C ASN A 32 4.64 4.98 17.78
N LYS A 33 3.69 4.80 18.71
CA LYS A 33 3.95 4.43 20.11
C LYS A 33 4.25 2.94 20.30
N ARG A 34 3.90 2.11 19.31
CA ARG A 34 3.93 0.64 19.36
C ARG A 34 4.95 0.04 18.40
N PHE A 35 5.31 0.77 17.36
CA PHE A 35 6.25 0.36 16.33
C PHE A 35 7.15 1.54 15.98
N SER A 36 8.44 1.31 15.99
CA SER A 36 9.47 2.29 15.59
C SER A 36 9.56 2.51 14.09
N HIS A 37 9.08 1.54 13.29
CA HIS A 37 9.09 1.60 11.83
C HIS A 37 7.67 1.42 11.31
N VAL A 38 7.00 2.53 11.02
CA VAL A 38 5.66 2.56 10.40
C VAL A 38 5.77 3.22 9.03
N HIS A 39 5.14 2.59 8.03
CA HIS A 39 5.05 3.09 6.67
C HIS A 39 3.62 2.97 6.17
N HIS A 40 3.18 3.98 5.40
CA HIS A 40 1.86 3.99 4.77
C HIS A 40 2.00 3.82 3.26
N LEU A 41 1.39 2.80 2.68
CA LEU A 41 1.24 2.68 1.23
C LEU A 41 -0.09 3.34 0.85
N MET A 42 -0.03 4.45 0.12
CA MET A 42 -1.20 5.25 -0.22
C MET A 42 -1.32 5.42 -1.75
N PRO A 43 -2.44 5.02 -2.36
CA PRO A 43 -2.62 5.17 -3.79
C PRO A 43 -2.61 6.66 -4.18
N PHE A 44 -1.81 7.01 -5.17
CA PHE A 44 -1.75 8.36 -5.76
C PHE A 44 -1.48 9.48 -4.74
N TYR A 45 -0.72 9.18 -3.67
CA TYR A 45 -0.38 10.21 -2.69
C TYR A 45 0.49 11.31 -3.30
N GLU A 46 0.05 12.55 -3.16
CA GLU A 46 0.79 13.73 -3.59
C GLU A 46 0.90 14.70 -2.41
N LYS A 47 2.11 14.79 -1.85
CA LYS A 47 2.39 15.62 -0.67
C LYS A 47 1.94 17.07 -0.84
N GLN A 48 2.09 17.63 -2.04
CA GLN A 48 1.72 19.01 -2.35
C GLN A 48 0.20 19.26 -2.30
N ARG A 49 -0.61 18.20 -2.47
CA ARG A 49 -2.07 18.26 -2.44
C ARG A 49 -2.68 17.86 -1.10
N ASP A 50 -1.85 17.44 -0.14
CA ASP A 50 -2.33 17.07 1.19
C ASP A 50 -2.60 18.35 2.02
N PRO A 51 -3.87 18.64 2.37
CA PRO A 51 -4.23 19.83 3.13
C PRO A 51 -3.88 19.71 4.62
N ASN A 52 -3.46 18.52 5.09
CA ASN A 52 -3.01 18.32 6.45
C ASN A 52 -1.47 18.33 6.51
N PRO A 53 -0.83 19.43 6.95
CA PRO A 53 0.62 19.51 7.04
C PRO A 53 1.20 18.52 8.04
N ALA A 54 0.41 18.02 9.00
CA ALA A 54 0.86 16.97 9.90
C ALA A 54 1.05 15.62 9.19
N ASN A 55 0.56 15.42 7.98
CA ASN A 55 0.86 14.19 7.24
C ASN A 55 2.25 14.24 6.59
N HIS A 56 2.85 15.42 6.47
CA HIS A 56 4.07 15.65 5.68
C HIS A 56 5.34 15.13 6.35
N GLN A 57 5.28 14.84 7.66
CA GLN A 57 6.36 14.20 8.42
C GLN A 57 6.22 12.67 8.53
N PHE A 58 5.12 12.08 8.05
CA PHE A 58 4.91 10.63 8.12
C PHE A 58 5.55 9.92 6.92
N ASN A 59 5.83 8.62 7.09
CA ASN A 59 6.42 7.80 6.04
C ASN A 59 5.35 7.32 5.04
N ILE A 60 4.82 8.24 4.25
CA ILE A 60 3.80 7.95 3.23
C ILE A 60 4.48 7.69 1.89
N ILE A 61 4.30 6.46 1.39
CA ILE A 61 4.86 5.97 0.14
C ILE A 61 3.72 5.96 -0.89
N PRO A 62 3.81 6.77 -1.96
CA PRO A 62 2.84 6.73 -3.03
C PRO A 62 2.96 5.40 -3.78
N VAL A 63 1.82 4.79 -4.07
CA VAL A 63 1.73 3.62 -4.95
C VAL A 63 0.76 3.92 -6.09
N TYR A 64 1.03 3.35 -7.26
CA TYR A 64 0.30 3.65 -8.50
C TYR A 64 -0.38 2.39 -9.05
N ASP A 65 -1.08 1.67 -8.18
CA ASP A 65 -1.81 0.46 -8.56
C ASP A 65 -3.18 0.41 -7.88
N ASN A 66 -3.98 -0.60 -8.24
CA ASN A 66 -5.27 -0.87 -7.66
C ASN A 66 -5.13 -1.68 -6.37
N TYR A 67 -5.83 -1.28 -5.31
CA TYR A 67 -5.83 -2.00 -4.02
C TYR A 67 -6.34 -3.46 -4.13
N HIS A 68 -7.16 -3.77 -5.13
CA HIS A 68 -7.56 -5.15 -5.43
C HIS A 68 -6.36 -6.03 -5.82
N CYS A 69 -5.26 -5.45 -6.30
CA CYS A 69 -3.97 -6.10 -6.55
C CYS A 69 -2.98 -5.81 -5.40
N ARG A 70 -3.29 -6.26 -4.18
CA ARG A 70 -2.48 -5.97 -2.96
C ARG A 70 -1.01 -6.36 -3.09
N GLN A 71 -0.69 -7.41 -3.84
CA GLN A 71 0.70 -7.82 -4.08
C GLN A 71 1.48 -6.76 -4.87
N SER A 72 0.84 -6.11 -5.83
CA SER A 72 1.44 -5.00 -6.56
C SER A 72 1.63 -3.76 -5.70
N PHE A 73 0.73 -3.50 -4.74
CA PHE A 73 0.92 -2.47 -3.71
C PHE A 73 2.23 -2.69 -2.93
N ILE A 74 2.40 -3.90 -2.42
CA ILE A 74 3.61 -4.33 -1.69
C ILE A 74 4.84 -4.19 -2.60
N ALA A 75 4.77 -4.67 -3.84
CA ALA A 75 5.89 -4.62 -4.78
C ALA A 75 6.32 -3.18 -5.12
N ASN A 76 5.36 -2.28 -5.40
CA ASN A 76 5.65 -0.86 -5.68
C ASN A 76 6.33 -0.16 -4.49
N GLY A 77 5.86 -0.45 -3.26
CA GLY A 77 6.40 0.17 -2.06
C GLY A 77 7.72 -0.44 -1.57
N LEU A 78 8.08 -1.64 -2.03
CA LEU A 78 9.15 -2.46 -1.43
C LEU A 78 10.46 -1.70 -1.29
N LEU A 79 10.93 -1.01 -2.32
CA LEU A 79 12.20 -0.29 -2.29
C LEU A 79 12.24 0.85 -1.26
N HIS A 80 11.09 1.33 -0.80
CA HIS A 80 10.99 2.45 0.12
C HIS A 80 10.98 2.03 1.59
N TYR A 81 10.38 0.89 1.92
CA TYR A 81 10.33 0.38 3.30
C TYR A 81 11.26 -0.82 3.53
N TYR A 82 11.94 -1.32 2.50
CA TYR A 82 12.86 -2.44 2.63
C TYR A 82 14.04 -2.09 3.53
N ASN A 83 14.19 -2.89 4.57
CA ASN A 83 15.30 -2.92 5.47
C ASN A 83 15.80 -4.36 5.62
N LYS A 84 17.03 -4.62 5.16
CA LYS A 84 17.68 -5.93 5.27
C LYS A 84 17.87 -6.41 6.72
N ASP A 85 17.87 -5.47 7.67
CA ASP A 85 18.01 -5.74 9.10
C ASP A 85 16.64 -5.86 9.78
N ALA A 86 15.51 -5.81 9.08
CA ALA A 86 14.18 -5.98 9.70
C ALA A 86 13.96 -7.43 10.17
N ALA A 87 13.31 -7.60 11.33
CA ALA A 87 12.96 -8.94 11.83
C ALA A 87 11.84 -9.58 11.02
N HIS A 88 10.77 -8.82 10.80
CA HIS A 88 9.61 -9.22 10.01
C HIS A 88 8.99 -7.97 9.37
N TYR A 89 8.21 -8.19 8.32
CA TYR A 89 7.29 -7.20 7.79
C TYR A 89 5.87 -7.59 8.18
N ILE A 90 5.17 -6.69 8.84
CA ILE A 90 3.78 -6.87 9.25
C ILE A 90 2.95 -5.99 8.34
N PHE A 91 2.08 -6.60 7.53
CA PHE A 91 1.18 -5.89 6.63
C PHE A 91 -0.22 -5.82 7.24
N THR A 92 -0.79 -4.62 7.28
CA THR A 92 -2.19 -4.41 7.65
C THR A 92 -2.83 -3.38 6.71
N THR A 93 -4.13 -3.15 6.86
CA THR A 93 -4.89 -2.22 6.03
C THR A 93 -5.48 -1.12 6.92
N ASN A 94 -5.81 0.04 6.35
CA ASN A 94 -6.35 1.15 7.13
C ASN A 94 -7.75 0.89 7.74
N ASP A 95 -8.44 -0.14 7.27
CA ASP A 95 -9.71 -0.66 7.77
C ASP A 95 -9.56 -1.89 8.70
N LEU A 96 -8.34 -2.42 8.86
CA LEU A 96 -8.03 -3.51 9.78
C LEU A 96 -6.97 -3.07 10.79
N GLN A 97 -7.38 -2.97 12.06
CA GLN A 97 -6.47 -2.59 13.14
C GLN A 97 -5.92 -3.84 13.82
N LEU A 98 -4.60 -3.85 14.07
CA LEU A 98 -4.00 -4.81 14.99
C LEU A 98 -4.58 -4.60 16.38
N ASN A 99 -4.75 -5.70 17.14
CA ASN A 99 -5.08 -5.62 18.55
C ASN A 99 -4.15 -4.59 19.24
N LEU A 100 -4.72 -3.72 20.06
CA LEU A 100 -4.05 -2.59 20.70
C LEU A 100 -2.84 -3.01 21.54
N GLU A 101 -2.87 -4.23 22.08
CA GLU A 101 -1.78 -4.79 22.89
C GLU A 101 -0.57 -5.21 22.04
N ILE A 102 -0.74 -5.43 20.73
CA ILE A 102 0.33 -5.84 19.82
C ILE A 102 1.26 -4.66 19.54
N ASN A 103 2.56 -4.88 19.72
CA ASN A 103 3.64 -3.94 19.49
C ASN A 103 4.91 -4.68 19.05
N GLU A 104 5.95 -3.90 18.71
CA GLU A 104 7.23 -4.42 18.21
C GLU A 104 7.96 -5.37 19.15
N ASN A 105 7.62 -5.39 20.44
CA ASN A 105 8.28 -6.23 21.45
C ASN A 105 7.53 -7.52 21.76
N ASN A 106 6.25 -7.64 21.39
CA ASN A 106 5.43 -8.82 21.75
C ASN A 106 4.72 -9.50 20.58
N TYR A 107 4.77 -8.95 19.36
CA TYR A 107 4.07 -9.52 18.20
C TYR A 107 4.45 -10.98 17.94
N GLN A 108 5.71 -11.36 18.16
CA GLN A 108 6.17 -12.74 17.97
C GLN A 108 5.49 -13.72 18.93
N GLN A 109 5.40 -13.33 20.21
CA GLN A 109 4.70 -14.13 21.21
C GLN A 109 3.20 -14.18 20.91
N PHE A 110 2.60 -13.04 20.53
CA PHE A 110 1.18 -12.96 20.22
C PHE A 110 0.77 -13.85 19.03
N PHE A 111 1.55 -13.82 17.95
CA PHE A 111 1.31 -14.63 16.76
C PHE A 111 1.93 -16.04 16.82
N ASN A 112 2.63 -16.37 17.91
CA ASN A 112 3.36 -17.62 18.08
C ASN A 112 4.33 -17.92 16.92
N ILE A 113 5.16 -16.93 16.57
CA ILE A 113 6.14 -16.99 15.48
C ILE A 113 7.57 -16.72 15.98
N ASN A 114 8.58 -17.14 15.21
CA ASN A 114 10.00 -16.85 15.46
C ASN A 114 10.63 -16.09 14.28
N ASN A 115 11.90 -15.69 14.37
CA ASN A 115 12.62 -14.91 13.33
C ASN A 115 12.72 -15.58 11.95
N ALA A 116 12.46 -16.87 11.84
CA ALA A 116 12.47 -17.61 10.58
C ALA A 116 11.04 -17.86 10.04
N SER A 117 10.03 -17.34 10.71
CA SER A 117 8.63 -17.57 10.35
C SER A 117 8.14 -16.54 9.34
N ALA A 118 7.33 -16.98 8.39
CA ALA A 118 6.59 -16.11 7.49
C ALA A 118 5.19 -16.69 7.27
N PHE A 119 4.21 -15.80 7.14
CA PHE A 119 2.85 -16.18 6.79
C PHE A 119 2.36 -15.28 5.66
N ILE A 120 1.99 -15.90 4.55
CA ILE A 120 1.30 -15.27 3.44
C ILE A 120 0.14 -16.21 3.13
N GLU A 121 -1.08 -15.75 3.39
CA GLU A 121 -2.28 -16.57 3.21
C GLU A 121 -2.42 -17.06 1.76
N LYS A 122 -2.15 -16.16 0.81
CA LYS A 122 -2.30 -16.43 -0.62
C LYS A 122 -1.32 -15.59 -1.43
N LEU A 123 -0.70 -16.24 -2.41
CA LEU A 123 -0.02 -15.61 -3.52
C LEU A 123 -0.85 -15.86 -4.78
N ASP A 124 -1.09 -14.79 -5.54
CA ASP A 124 -1.84 -14.83 -6.78
C ASP A 124 -0.85 -14.55 -7.91
N ASN A 125 -1.04 -15.19 -9.06
CA ASN A 125 -0.35 -14.72 -10.26
C ASN A 125 -0.92 -13.33 -10.58
N ILE A 126 -0.05 -12.36 -10.89
CA ILE A 126 -0.45 -11.01 -11.30
C ILE A 126 -1.44 -11.05 -12.47
N ASP A 127 -1.27 -12.01 -13.39
CA ASP A 127 -2.19 -12.24 -14.52
C ASP A 127 -3.62 -12.60 -14.05
N ASN A 128 -3.72 -13.35 -12.96
CA ASN A 128 -4.99 -13.75 -12.36
C ASN A 128 -5.56 -12.66 -11.44
N ALA A 129 -4.72 -11.84 -10.80
CA ALA A 129 -5.17 -10.76 -9.92
C ALA A 129 -6.04 -9.74 -10.69
N TYR A 130 -5.67 -9.44 -11.94
CA TYR A 130 -6.48 -8.58 -12.81
C TYR A 130 -7.74 -9.25 -13.38
N SER A 131 -7.85 -10.57 -13.30
CA SER A 131 -9.03 -11.33 -13.74
C SER A 131 -10.17 -11.36 -12.73
N LEU A 132 -9.86 -11.11 -11.45
CA LEU A 132 -10.81 -11.06 -10.33
C LEU A 132 -11.48 -9.69 -10.17
N LEU A 133 -11.14 -8.74 -11.04
CA LEU A 133 -11.68 -7.40 -10.97
C LEU A 133 -13.14 -7.41 -11.44
N PRO A 134 -14.09 -6.87 -10.65
CA PRO A 134 -15.53 -6.99 -10.92
C PRO A 134 -15.93 -6.61 -12.35
N TRP A 135 -15.25 -5.63 -12.95
CA TRP A 135 -15.57 -5.14 -14.30
C TRP A 135 -15.34 -6.15 -15.42
N LYS A 136 -14.55 -7.22 -15.23
CA LYS A 136 -14.43 -8.30 -16.23
C LYS A 136 -15.66 -9.22 -16.23
N ASN A 137 -16.43 -9.24 -15.14
CA ASN A 137 -17.55 -10.16 -14.93
C ASN A 137 -18.91 -9.46 -14.70
N SER A 138 -18.97 -8.13 -14.69
CA SER A 138 -20.23 -7.39 -14.55
C SER A 138 -20.60 -6.64 -15.84
N ASN A 139 -21.65 -7.10 -16.51
CA ASN A 139 -22.31 -6.37 -17.62
C ASN A 139 -23.13 -5.16 -17.16
N SER A 140 -23.00 -4.72 -15.91
CA SER A 140 -23.83 -3.65 -15.37
C SER A 140 -23.25 -3.13 -14.05
N PHE A 141 -23.10 -1.80 -14.00
CA PHE A 141 -22.74 -0.96 -12.86
C PHE A 141 -21.24 -0.86 -12.48
N GLN A 142 -20.75 0.39 -12.51
CA GLN A 142 -19.45 0.93 -12.03
C GLN A 142 -18.29 1.12 -13.02
N LEU A 143 -18.56 1.29 -14.32
CA LEU A 143 -17.52 1.71 -15.28
C LEU A 143 -17.14 3.21 -15.17
N GLU A 144 -18.02 4.07 -14.64
CA GLU A 144 -17.79 5.54 -14.61
C GLU A 144 -16.65 5.99 -13.67
N GLN A 145 -16.24 5.20 -12.66
CA GLN A 145 -15.18 5.64 -11.73
C GLN A 145 -13.76 5.27 -12.17
N TRP A 146 -13.60 4.54 -13.29
CA TRP A 146 -12.32 3.90 -13.63
C TRP A 146 -11.98 3.87 -15.12
N GLU A 147 -12.54 4.77 -15.93
CA GLU A 147 -12.23 4.86 -17.37
C GLU A 147 -10.72 4.97 -17.64
N HIS A 148 -9.99 5.76 -16.85
CA HIS A 148 -8.54 5.92 -16.99
C HIS A 148 -7.73 4.65 -16.67
N SER A 149 -8.20 3.79 -15.77
CA SER A 149 -7.53 2.51 -15.49
C SER A 149 -7.78 1.49 -16.60
N VAL A 150 -8.94 1.56 -17.25
CA VAL A 150 -9.27 0.76 -18.43
C VAL A 150 -8.44 1.22 -19.64
N GLU A 151 -8.29 2.53 -19.84
CA GLU A 151 -7.40 3.09 -20.86
C GLU A 151 -5.93 2.69 -20.63
N ALA A 152 -5.46 2.75 -19.39
CA ALA A 152 -4.09 2.34 -19.03
C ALA A 152 -3.85 0.84 -19.24
N TYR A 153 -4.84 -0.01 -18.96
CA TYR A 153 -4.74 -1.46 -19.17
C TYR A 153 -4.83 -1.84 -20.66
N ASN A 154 -5.68 -1.13 -21.43
CA ASN A 154 -5.79 -1.29 -22.88
C ASN A 154 -4.68 -0.58 -23.66
N PHE A 155 -3.74 0.09 -22.96
CA PHE A 155 -2.56 0.69 -23.54
C PHE A 155 -1.66 -0.39 -24.12
N SER A 156 -1.85 -0.69 -25.39
CA SER A 156 -0.94 -1.53 -26.17
C SER A 156 0.37 -0.76 -26.38
N LEU A 157 1.51 -1.39 -26.13
CA LEU A 157 2.85 -0.84 -26.40
C LEU A 157 3.07 -0.43 -27.87
N ASN A 158 2.16 -0.81 -28.79
CA ASN A 158 2.21 -0.44 -30.21
C ASN A 158 1.58 0.93 -30.52
N THR A 159 0.94 1.60 -29.55
CA THR A 159 0.41 2.96 -29.72
C THR A 159 1.41 4.00 -29.21
N LYS A 160 1.97 4.81 -30.12
CA LYS A 160 2.87 5.92 -29.78
C LYS A 160 2.11 7.04 -29.05
N GLY A 161 2.14 6.99 -27.71
CA GLY A 161 1.81 8.11 -26.83
C GLY A 161 0.32 8.45 -26.72
N LEU A 162 -0.09 8.88 -25.52
CA LEU A 162 -1.40 9.46 -25.28
C LEU A 162 -1.49 10.84 -25.98
N LYS A 163 -2.44 10.99 -26.90
CA LYS A 163 -2.96 12.32 -27.27
C LYS A 163 -3.91 12.75 -26.16
N TRP A 164 -3.57 13.84 -25.48
CA TRP A 164 -4.46 14.49 -24.54
C TRP A 164 -5.75 14.95 -25.23
N PRO A 165 -6.94 14.76 -24.63
CA PRO A 165 -8.17 15.32 -25.16
C PRO A 165 -8.08 16.86 -25.14
N GLU A 166 -8.26 17.49 -26.31
CA GLU A 166 -8.18 18.97 -26.47
C GLU A 166 -9.13 19.73 -25.53
N GLN A 167 -10.17 19.07 -25.01
CA GLN A 167 -11.16 19.65 -24.09
C GLN A 167 -10.59 20.01 -22.72
N LEU A 168 -9.48 19.40 -22.28
CA LEU A 168 -8.83 19.69 -20.99
C LEU A 168 -7.82 20.86 -21.07
N VAL A 169 -7.41 21.26 -22.27
CA VAL A 169 -6.45 22.37 -22.45
C VAL A 169 -7.13 23.73 -22.24
N ASN A 170 -8.44 23.82 -22.44
CA ASN A 170 -9.19 25.08 -22.34
C ASN A 170 -9.56 25.52 -20.90
N HIS A 171 -9.06 24.84 -19.86
CA HIS A 171 -9.31 25.18 -18.45
C HIS A 171 -8.02 25.49 -17.67
N ILE A 172 -6.91 25.69 -18.36
CA ILE A 172 -5.62 26.12 -17.77
C ILE A 172 -5.11 27.38 -18.49
N GLU A 173 -5.94 28.42 -18.52
CA GLU A 173 -5.50 29.82 -18.69
C GLU A 173 -5.82 30.60 -17.41
#